data_AF-A0A832D2V5-F1
#
_entry.id   AF-A0A832D2V5-F1
#
_cell.length_a   1.000
_cell.length_b   1.000
_cell.length_c   1.000
_cell.angle_alpha   90.00
_cell.angle_beta   90.00
_cell.angle_gamma   90.00
#
_symmetry.space_group_name_H-M   'P 1'
#
loop_
_entity.id
_entity.type
_entity.pdbx_description
1 polymer ?
#
loop_
_entity_poly.entity_id
_entity_poly.type
_entity_poly.pdbx_seq_one_letter_code
_entity_poly.pdbx_strand_id
1 'polypeptide(L)'
;MDWRQELAREEFDYPETVEEWNNFFRHLERRHLVPNGHVFTEYKCVNWLHTNGLDIPVEGVFRVTWYSFSPLVVYKWPATIVELRATSVRIVPPIDTVTVGVCPAPAVVYDYRYRRARNDRIFKYATYTLKPGEPFRSANDPKLLAQAERHLKRGRKYYEVPVTGKHKVLWAVAVVLAIPPVVYLLYQWHDRRHVAKQ
;
A
#
# COMPACT_ATOMS: atom_id res chain seq x y z
N MET A 1 18.00 10.03 -0.87
CA MET A 1 16.63 9.61 -1.27
C MET A 1 15.66 10.40 -0.41
N ASP A 2 14.82 11.24 -1.02
CA ASP A 2 13.79 11.98 -0.27
C ASP A 2 12.58 11.06 -0.03
N TRP A 3 12.45 10.53 1.18
CA TRP A 3 11.38 9.62 1.55
C TRP A 3 9.98 10.24 1.41
N ARG A 4 9.87 11.59 1.47
CA ARG A 4 8.59 12.28 1.28
C ARG A 4 8.14 12.26 -0.17
N GLN A 5 9.09 12.34 -1.11
CA GLN A 5 8.78 12.17 -2.53
C GLN A 5 8.36 10.74 -2.82
N GLU A 6 9.00 9.77 -2.16
CA GLU A 6 8.67 8.35 -2.36
C GLU A 6 7.29 7.98 -1.82
N LEU A 7 6.87 8.54 -0.68
CA LEU A 7 5.50 8.41 -0.17
C LEU A 7 4.45 9.05 -1.09
N ALA A 8 4.85 10.01 -1.93
CA ALA A 8 3.95 10.71 -2.85
C ALA A 8 3.85 10.04 -4.22
N ARG A 9 4.59 8.95 -4.48
CA ARG A 9 4.55 8.21 -5.75
C ARG A 9 3.15 7.66 -6.01
N GLU A 10 2.69 7.77 -7.25
CA GLU A 10 1.35 7.30 -7.65
C GLU A 10 1.21 5.78 -7.50
N GLU A 11 2.30 5.06 -7.72
CA GLU A 11 2.39 3.59 -7.64
C GLU A 11 2.20 3.04 -6.22
N PHE A 12 2.36 3.89 -5.20
CA PHE A 12 2.31 3.47 -3.81
C PHE A 12 1.03 3.94 -3.14
N ASP A 13 0.48 3.02 -2.38
CA ASP A 13 -0.49 3.31 -1.35
C ASP A 13 0.24 3.90 -0.15
N TYR A 14 -0.08 5.14 0.23
CA TYR A 14 0.54 5.73 1.43
C TYR A 14 0.05 4.98 2.68
N PRO A 15 0.95 4.69 3.64
CA PRO A 15 0.64 3.88 4.82
C PRO A 15 -0.36 4.58 5.75
N GLU A 16 -1.47 3.91 6.06
CA GLU A 16 -2.56 4.37 6.94
C GLU A 16 -2.43 3.84 8.38
N THR A 17 -1.67 2.76 8.59
CA THR A 17 -1.41 2.18 9.91
C THR A 17 0.08 2.24 10.30
N VAL A 18 0.38 2.11 11.61
CA VAL A 18 1.78 2.09 12.09
C VAL A 18 2.55 0.92 11.48
N GLU A 19 1.87 -0.21 11.31
CA GLU A 19 2.45 -1.40 10.68
C GLU A 19 2.81 -1.13 9.22
N GLU A 20 1.88 -0.58 8.44
CA GLU A 20 2.14 -0.19 7.05
C GLU A 20 3.25 0.87 6.96
N TRP A 21 3.29 1.80 7.91
CA TRP A 21 4.33 2.82 7.98
C TRP A 21 5.71 2.19 8.17
N ASN A 22 5.85 1.32 9.17
CA ASN A 22 7.10 0.60 9.43
C ASN A 22 7.48 -0.31 8.25
N ASN A 23 6.51 -0.96 7.63
CA ASN A 23 6.72 -1.78 6.43
C ASN A 23 7.23 -0.91 5.27
N PHE A 24 6.62 0.26 5.03
CA PHE A 24 7.06 1.20 4.00
C PHE A 24 8.52 1.59 4.18
N PHE A 25 8.93 2.01 5.39
CA PHE A 25 10.34 2.39 5.63
C PHE A 25 11.29 1.21 5.46
N ARG A 26 10.92 0.01 5.94
CA ARG A 26 11.71 -1.21 5.71
C ARG A 26 11.85 -1.55 4.23
N HIS A 27 10.82 -1.31 3.42
CA HIS A 27 10.89 -1.49 1.96
C HIS A 27 11.71 -0.39 1.29
N LEU A 28 11.58 0.85 1.75
CA LEU A 28 12.33 2.00 1.24
C LEU A 28 13.85 1.80 1.44
N GLU A 29 14.23 1.37 2.64
CA GLU A 29 15.59 0.97 2.97
C GLU A 29 16.08 -0.19 2.11
N ARG A 30 15.21 -1.09 1.65
CA ARG A 30 15.65 -2.18 0.77
C ARG A 30 15.68 -1.78 -0.71
N ARG A 31 15.01 -0.69 -1.09
CA ARG A 31 14.87 -0.27 -2.50
C ARG A 31 16.19 0.15 -3.11
N HIS A 32 17.09 0.80 -2.35
CA HIS A 32 18.42 1.18 -2.86
C HIS A 32 19.31 -0.04 -3.16
N LEU A 33 18.98 -1.21 -2.62
CA LEU A 33 19.67 -2.45 -2.93
C LEU A 33 19.16 -3.06 -4.23
N VAL A 34 18.00 -2.64 -4.74
CA VAL A 34 17.44 -3.16 -5.99
C VAL A 34 18.07 -2.43 -7.19
N PRO A 35 18.73 -3.13 -8.12
CA PRO A 35 19.31 -2.52 -9.31
C PRO A 35 18.25 -1.84 -10.18
N ASN A 36 18.62 -0.73 -10.83
CA ASN A 36 17.77 -0.08 -11.81
C ASN A 36 17.39 -1.08 -12.93
N GLY A 37 16.12 -1.11 -13.30
CA GLY A 37 15.60 -2.02 -14.32
C GLY A 37 15.34 -3.45 -13.83
N HIS A 38 15.40 -3.71 -12.53
CA HIS A 38 15.01 -5.01 -11.97
C HIS A 38 13.55 -5.34 -12.32
N VAL A 39 13.37 -6.48 -12.99
CA VAL A 39 12.06 -7.06 -13.29
C VAL A 39 11.76 -8.08 -12.19
N PHE A 40 10.70 -7.83 -11.42
CA PHE A 40 10.23 -8.74 -10.38
C PHE A 40 9.44 -9.92 -10.95
N THR A 41 8.83 -9.74 -12.12
CA THR A 41 8.01 -10.77 -12.75
C THR A 41 8.12 -10.68 -14.27
N GLU A 42 8.48 -11.79 -14.89
CA GLU A 42 8.44 -11.95 -16.35
C GLU A 42 7.19 -12.74 -16.72
N TYR A 43 6.44 -12.25 -17.71
CA TYR A 43 5.32 -12.98 -18.29
C TYR A 43 5.69 -13.49 -19.67
N LYS A 44 5.42 -14.78 -19.92
CA LYS A 44 5.52 -15.38 -21.25
C LYS A 44 4.19 -16.06 -21.58
N CYS A 45 3.54 -15.62 -22.64
CA CYS A 45 2.44 -16.39 -23.23
C CYS A 45 3.02 -17.64 -23.90
N VAL A 46 2.51 -18.81 -23.51
CA VAL A 46 2.94 -20.11 -24.04
C VAL A 46 2.05 -20.53 -25.21
N ASN A 47 0.77 -20.21 -25.15
CA ASN A 47 -0.19 -20.61 -26.17
C ASN A 47 -1.22 -19.53 -26.44
N TRP A 48 -1.53 -19.35 -27.72
CA TRP A 48 -2.47 -18.36 -28.24
C TRP A 48 -3.64 -19.06 -28.92
N LEU A 49 -4.84 -18.57 -28.68
CA LEU A 49 -6.01 -18.85 -29.48
C LEU A 49 -6.15 -17.75 -30.53
N HIS A 50 -6.06 -18.13 -31.79
CA HIS A 50 -6.27 -17.25 -32.93
C HIS A 50 -7.73 -17.36 -33.38
N THR A 51 -8.50 -16.28 -33.30
CA THR A 51 -9.90 -16.28 -33.71
C THR A 51 -10.40 -14.89 -34.09
N ASN A 52 -11.22 -14.79 -35.15
CA ASN A 52 -11.82 -13.53 -35.60
C ASN A 52 -10.81 -12.37 -35.79
N GLY A 53 -9.59 -12.69 -36.24
CA GLY A 53 -8.52 -11.71 -36.39
C GLY A 53 -7.91 -11.20 -35.08
N LEU A 54 -8.18 -11.87 -33.96
CA LEU A 54 -7.65 -11.57 -32.64
C LEU A 54 -6.79 -12.74 -32.12
N ASP A 55 -5.79 -12.38 -31.32
CA ASP A 55 -4.92 -13.32 -30.61
C ASP A 55 -5.23 -13.24 -29.11
N ILE A 56 -5.75 -14.33 -28.55
CA ILE A 56 -6.14 -14.42 -27.15
C ILE A 56 -5.17 -15.36 -26.41
N PRO A 57 -4.48 -14.91 -25.35
CA PRO A 57 -3.60 -15.79 -24.60
C PRO A 57 -4.43 -16.82 -23.83
N VAL A 58 -4.20 -18.11 -24.09
CA VAL A 58 -4.90 -19.22 -23.41
C VAL A 58 -4.02 -19.95 -22.41
N GLU A 59 -2.71 -19.79 -22.53
CA GLU A 59 -1.77 -20.36 -21.58
C GLU A 59 -0.58 -19.42 -21.42
N GLY A 60 -0.13 -19.22 -20.19
CA GLY A 60 1.00 -18.36 -19.91
C GLY A 60 1.72 -18.75 -18.63
N VAL A 61 2.97 -18.31 -18.53
CA VAL A 61 3.84 -18.58 -17.41
C VAL A 61 4.36 -17.26 -16.88
N PHE A 62 4.19 -17.04 -15.58
CA PHE A 62 4.80 -15.96 -14.84
C PHE A 62 6.01 -16.50 -14.08
N ARG A 63 7.17 -15.88 -14.27
CA ARG A 63 8.38 -16.18 -13.51
C ARG A 63 8.61 -15.04 -12.54
N VAL A 64 8.38 -15.29 -11.26
CA VAL A 64 8.62 -14.33 -10.20
C VAL A 64 10.07 -14.49 -9.74
N THR A 65 10.87 -13.49 -9.98
CA THR A 65 12.27 -13.40 -9.56
C THR A 65 12.32 -12.73 -8.21
N TRP A 66 13.01 -13.36 -7.24
CA TRP A 66 13.34 -12.67 -6.00
C TRP A 66 14.73 -12.07 -6.12
N TYR A 67 14.82 -10.79 -5.79
CA TYR A 67 16.11 -10.16 -5.59
C TYR A 67 16.70 -10.63 -4.25
N SER A 68 17.89 -11.23 -4.30
CA SER A 68 18.70 -11.42 -3.10
C SER A 68 19.33 -10.09 -2.74
N PHE A 69 19.08 -9.62 -1.52
CA PHE A 69 19.68 -8.41 -0.96
C PHE A 69 21.18 -8.57 -0.64
N SER A 70 21.78 -9.74 -0.94
CA SER A 70 23.21 -9.97 -0.82
C SER A 70 23.89 -9.83 -2.19
N PRO A 71 24.90 -8.95 -2.34
CA PRO A 71 25.67 -8.83 -3.58
C PRO A 71 26.46 -10.11 -3.92
N LEU A 72 26.57 -11.05 -2.98
CA LEU A 72 27.30 -12.31 -3.13
C LEU A 72 26.42 -13.48 -3.62
N VAL A 73 25.09 -13.31 -3.68
CA VAL A 73 24.17 -14.39 -4.02
C VAL A 73 23.29 -13.97 -5.19
N VAL A 74 23.72 -14.29 -6.41
CA VAL A 74 22.89 -14.13 -7.61
C VAL A 74 22.07 -15.41 -7.77
N TYR A 75 20.81 -15.42 -7.30
CA TYR A 75 19.89 -16.48 -7.67
C TYR A 75 19.55 -16.33 -9.15
N LYS A 76 20.05 -17.25 -9.98
CA LYS A 76 19.71 -17.34 -11.40
C LYS A 76 18.38 -18.03 -11.68
N TRP A 77 17.66 -18.45 -10.63
CA TRP A 77 16.42 -19.20 -10.73
C TRP A 77 15.24 -18.34 -10.24
N PRO A 78 14.07 -18.40 -10.91
CA PRO A 78 12.87 -17.76 -10.40
C PRO A 78 12.51 -18.37 -9.06
N ALA A 79 12.13 -17.53 -8.10
CA ALA A 79 11.69 -18.00 -6.78
C ALA A 79 10.32 -18.68 -6.86
N THR A 80 9.50 -18.30 -7.83
CA THR A 80 8.19 -18.92 -8.07
C THR A 80 7.89 -18.89 -9.56
N ILE A 81 7.33 -19.99 -10.06
CA ILE A 81 6.77 -20.09 -11.41
C ILE A 81 5.27 -20.30 -11.24
N VAL A 82 4.46 -19.40 -11.81
CA VAL A 82 3.00 -19.50 -11.80
C VAL A 82 2.54 -19.78 -13.22
N GLU A 83 1.82 -20.88 -13.41
CA GLU A 83 1.25 -21.26 -14.69
C GLU A 83 -0.23 -20.90 -14.71
N LEU A 84 -0.65 -20.18 -15.75
CA LEU A 84 -2.03 -19.80 -15.99
C LEU A 84 -2.52 -20.51 -17.23
N ARG A 85 -3.63 -21.25 -17.13
CA ARG A 85 -4.27 -21.92 -18.26
C ARG A 85 -5.76 -21.65 -18.29
N ALA A 86 -6.26 -21.19 -19.43
CA ALA A 86 -7.68 -21.07 -19.68
C ALA A 86 -8.30 -22.47 -19.74
N THR A 87 -9.30 -22.73 -18.91
CA THR A 87 -10.00 -24.01 -18.84
C THR A 87 -11.04 -24.15 -19.95
N SER A 88 -11.62 -23.03 -20.40
CA SER A 88 -12.46 -22.98 -21.60
C SER A 88 -12.45 -21.58 -22.19
N VAL A 89 -12.53 -21.50 -23.52
CA VAL A 89 -12.77 -20.26 -24.24
C VAL A 89 -14.03 -20.45 -25.07
N ARG A 90 -14.98 -19.53 -24.94
CA ARG A 90 -16.23 -19.56 -25.69
C ARG A 90 -16.35 -18.27 -26.49
N ILE A 91 -16.39 -18.42 -27.81
CA ILE A 91 -16.70 -17.33 -28.72
C ILE A 91 -18.22 -17.25 -28.78
N VAL A 92 -18.76 -16.24 -28.11
CA VAL A 92 -20.19 -15.94 -28.13
C VAL A 92 -20.48 -14.97 -29.28
N PRO A 93 -21.69 -14.98 -29.88
CA PRO A 93 -22.11 -13.93 -30.80
C PRO A 93 -21.86 -12.55 -30.19
N PRO A 94 -21.69 -11.48 -31.00
CA PRO A 94 -21.62 -10.12 -30.47
C PRO A 94 -22.86 -9.88 -29.62
N ILE A 95 -22.65 -9.91 -28.31
CA ILE A 95 -23.65 -9.52 -27.33
C ILE A 95 -23.39 -8.03 -27.16
N ASP A 96 -24.41 -7.18 -27.36
CA ASP A 96 -24.29 -5.73 -27.17
C ASP A 96 -23.75 -5.37 -25.76
N THR A 97 -23.82 -6.32 -24.83
CA THR A 97 -23.27 -6.21 -23.48
C THR A 97 -22.64 -7.53 -23.03
N VAL A 98 -21.33 -7.52 -22.79
CA VAL A 98 -20.66 -8.55 -22.00
C VAL A 98 -21.17 -8.39 -20.56
N THR A 99 -22.10 -9.23 -20.13
CA THR A 99 -22.48 -9.31 -18.72
C THR A 99 -21.34 -10.00 -17.98
N VAL A 100 -20.40 -9.19 -17.48
CA VAL A 100 -19.47 -9.62 -16.43
C VAL A 100 -20.35 -10.19 -15.31
N GLY A 101 -20.08 -11.44 -14.90
CA GLY A 101 -20.92 -12.16 -13.95
C GLY A 101 -21.25 -11.28 -12.75
N VAL A 102 -22.53 -11.24 -12.39
CA VAL A 102 -23.00 -10.44 -11.25
C VAL A 102 -22.35 -11.02 -9.99
N CYS A 103 -21.62 -10.19 -9.23
CA CYS A 103 -21.10 -10.62 -7.93
C CYS A 103 -22.30 -11.05 -7.07
N PRO A 104 -22.37 -12.31 -6.61
CA PRO A 104 -23.57 -12.84 -5.95
C PRO A 104 -23.78 -12.26 -4.54
N ALA A 105 -22.78 -11.56 -4.01
CA ALA A 105 -22.80 -10.95 -2.68
C ALA A 105 -22.46 -9.46 -2.77
N PRO A 106 -22.86 -8.65 -1.77
CA PRO A 106 -22.40 -7.28 -1.66
C PRO A 106 -20.87 -7.22 -1.62
N ALA A 107 -20.28 -6.39 -2.47
CA ALA A 107 -18.83 -6.22 -2.55
C ALA A 107 -18.42 -4.83 -2.05
N VAL A 108 -17.31 -4.77 -1.31
CA VAL A 108 -16.67 -3.49 -0.98
C VAL A 108 -15.84 -3.06 -2.18
N VAL A 109 -16.15 -1.87 -2.70
CA VAL A 109 -15.44 -1.28 -3.84
C VAL A 109 -14.49 -0.21 -3.33
N TYR A 110 -13.24 -0.29 -3.80
CA TYR A 110 -12.21 0.73 -3.64
C TYR A 110 -12.05 1.46 -4.97
N ASP A 111 -12.69 2.62 -5.09
CA ASP A 111 -12.77 3.36 -6.35
C ASP A 111 -11.68 4.44 -6.45
N TYR A 112 -10.63 4.11 -7.19
CA TYR A 112 -9.46 4.96 -7.40
C TYR A 112 -9.71 6.13 -8.35
N ARG A 113 -10.85 6.19 -9.06
CA ARG A 113 -11.21 7.37 -9.90
C ARG A 113 -11.30 8.65 -9.07
N TYR A 114 -11.60 8.50 -7.79
CA TYR A 114 -11.72 9.57 -6.81
C TYR A 114 -10.39 9.98 -6.17
N ARG A 115 -9.26 9.35 -6.54
CA ARG A 115 -7.93 9.70 -5.99
C ARG A 115 -7.61 11.16 -6.27
N ARG A 116 -7.23 11.92 -5.24
CA ARG A 116 -6.89 13.36 -5.35
C ARG A 116 -5.81 13.72 -4.34
N ALA A 117 -5.04 14.77 -4.63
CA ALA A 117 -4.06 15.33 -3.72
C ALA A 117 -4.26 16.84 -3.56
N ARG A 118 -4.10 17.35 -2.33
CA ARG A 118 -4.16 18.79 -2.01
C ARG A 118 -3.39 19.05 -0.71
N ASN A 119 -2.53 20.07 -0.70
CA ASN A 119 -1.83 20.59 0.50
C ASN A 119 -1.41 19.46 1.46
N ASP A 120 -0.40 18.68 1.05
CA ASP A 120 0.20 17.59 1.84
C ASP A 120 -0.72 16.43 2.26
N ARG A 121 -1.88 16.30 1.62
CA ARG A 121 -2.83 15.21 1.83
C ARG A 121 -3.15 14.53 0.51
N ILE A 122 -3.29 13.22 0.57
CA ILE A 122 -3.64 12.38 -0.58
C ILE A 122 -4.86 11.58 -0.15
N PHE A 123 -5.96 11.70 -0.88
CA PHE A 123 -7.10 10.82 -0.74
C PHE A 123 -6.93 9.66 -1.72
N LYS A 124 -6.82 8.44 -1.19
CA LYS A 124 -6.43 7.24 -1.92
C LYS A 124 -7.49 6.71 -2.88
N TYR A 125 -8.70 6.48 -2.36
CA TYR A 125 -9.86 5.98 -3.10
C TYR A 125 -11.12 6.32 -2.31
N ALA A 126 -12.27 6.31 -2.99
CA ALA A 126 -13.56 6.29 -2.30
C ALA A 126 -13.99 4.86 -1.99
N THR A 127 -14.64 4.65 -0.86
CA THR A 127 -15.12 3.32 -0.46
C THR A 127 -16.64 3.31 -0.39
N TYR A 128 -17.25 2.30 -1.01
CA TYR A 128 -18.68 2.04 -0.93
C TYR A 128 -18.99 0.56 -1.12
N THR A 129 -20.19 0.14 -0.69
CA THR A 129 -20.68 -1.22 -0.92
C THR A 129 -21.55 -1.24 -2.17
N LEU A 130 -21.27 -2.18 -3.06
CA LEU A 130 -22.06 -2.42 -4.27
C LEU A 130 -22.90 -3.69 -4.07
N LYS A 131 -24.21 -3.60 -4.24
CA LYS A 131 -25.08 -4.78 -4.20
C LYS A 131 -25.01 -5.56 -5.52
N PRO A 132 -25.37 -6.86 -5.52
CA PRO A 132 -25.48 -7.64 -6.75
C PRO A 132 -26.34 -6.93 -7.79
N GLY A 133 -25.77 -6.69 -8.98
CA GLY A 133 -26.45 -6.09 -10.13
C GLY A 133 -26.53 -4.57 -10.11
N GLU A 134 -26.08 -3.90 -9.04
CA GLU A 134 -25.97 -2.44 -9.06
C GLU A 134 -24.83 -1.99 -9.98
N PRO A 135 -25.03 -0.93 -10.79
CA PRO A 135 -23.94 -0.35 -11.55
C PRO A 135 -22.96 0.38 -10.63
N PHE A 136 -21.71 0.50 -11.08
CA PHE A 136 -20.74 1.36 -10.41
C PHE A 136 -21.28 2.78 -10.27
N ARG A 137 -20.94 3.45 -9.16
CA ARG A 137 -21.31 4.84 -8.96
C ARG A 137 -20.70 5.69 -10.08
N SER A 138 -21.41 6.74 -10.50
CA SER A 138 -20.88 7.72 -11.45
C SER A 138 -19.56 8.30 -10.94
N ALA A 139 -18.69 8.80 -11.81
CA ALA A 139 -17.46 9.49 -11.40
C ALA A 139 -17.72 10.85 -10.70
N ASN A 140 -18.95 11.36 -10.84
CA ASN A 140 -19.40 12.63 -10.24
C ASN A 140 -20.36 12.42 -9.06
N ASP A 141 -20.33 11.26 -8.39
CA ASP A 141 -21.20 11.01 -7.25
C ASP A 141 -20.86 12.00 -6.11
N PRO A 142 -21.82 12.85 -5.69
CA PRO A 142 -21.55 13.90 -4.71
C PRO A 142 -21.15 13.33 -3.34
N LYS A 143 -21.61 12.13 -2.96
CA LYS A 143 -21.24 11.50 -1.69
C LYS A 143 -19.79 11.04 -1.71
N LEU A 144 -19.33 10.46 -2.81
CA LEU A 144 -17.94 9.99 -2.96
C LEU A 144 -16.98 11.16 -3.11
N LEU A 145 -17.36 12.22 -3.84
CA LEU A 145 -16.61 13.48 -3.87
C LEU A 145 -16.52 14.12 -2.48
N ALA A 146 -17.60 14.08 -1.69
CA ALA A 146 -17.59 14.60 -0.33
C ALA A 146 -16.68 13.79 0.61
N GLN A 147 -16.53 12.47 0.41
CA GLN A 147 -15.52 11.67 1.12
C GLN A 147 -14.12 12.19 0.82
N ALA A 148 -13.80 12.38 -0.47
CA ALA A 148 -12.52 12.91 -0.92
C ALA A 148 -12.24 14.30 -0.33
N GLU A 149 -13.17 15.25 -0.49
CA GLU A 149 -13.01 16.61 0.03
C GLU A 149 -12.89 16.64 1.57
N ARG A 150 -13.63 15.80 2.28
CA ARG A 150 -13.49 15.69 3.74
C ARG A 150 -12.08 15.25 4.13
N HIS A 151 -11.54 14.23 3.44
CA HIS A 151 -10.19 13.76 3.69
C HIS A 151 -9.14 14.82 3.32
N LEU A 152 -9.29 15.49 2.18
CA LEU A 152 -8.35 16.54 1.77
C LEU A 152 -8.36 17.76 2.71
N LYS A 153 -9.47 18.04 3.39
CA LYS A 153 -9.58 19.15 4.36
C LYS A 153 -9.13 18.79 5.76
N ARG A 154 -9.46 17.58 6.23
CA ARG A 154 -9.31 17.17 7.65
C ARG A 154 -8.55 15.88 7.87
N GLY A 155 -8.13 15.22 6.79
CA GLY A 155 -7.34 14.01 6.84
C GLY A 155 -5.95 14.26 7.41
N ARG A 156 -5.30 13.17 7.80
CA ARG A 156 -3.90 13.16 8.23
C ARG A 156 -3.02 13.51 7.03
N LYS A 157 -1.92 14.21 7.27
CA LYS A 157 -0.91 14.46 6.24
C LYS A 157 -0.22 13.17 5.87
N TYR A 158 0.11 12.96 4.60
CA TYR A 158 0.67 11.67 4.17
C TYR A 158 2.04 11.35 4.80
N TYR A 159 2.75 12.36 5.31
CA TYR A 159 4.06 12.21 5.95
C TYR A 159 4.03 12.12 7.47
N GLU A 160 2.86 12.24 8.10
CA GLU A 160 2.73 12.10 9.56
C GLU A 160 2.64 10.64 9.95
N VAL A 161 3.29 10.20 11.03
CA VAL A 161 3.14 8.82 11.51
C VAL A 161 1.68 8.57 11.94
N PRO A 162 1.04 7.46 11.53
CA PRO A 162 -0.33 7.14 11.90
C PRO A 162 -0.41 6.69 13.36
N VAL A 163 -0.24 7.62 14.30
CA VAL A 163 -0.30 7.32 15.73
C VAL A 163 -1.76 7.16 16.16
N THR A 164 -2.17 5.95 16.52
CA THR A 164 -3.52 5.74 17.07
C THR A 164 -3.64 6.38 18.47
N GLY A 165 -4.86 6.74 18.88
CA GLY A 165 -5.10 7.37 20.19
C GLY A 165 -4.53 6.57 21.36
N LYS A 166 -4.54 5.24 21.28
CA LYS A 166 -3.96 4.34 22.28
C LYS A 166 -2.46 4.55 22.48
N HIS A 167 -1.71 4.81 21.41
CA HIS A 167 -0.27 5.07 21.50
C HIS A 167 0.02 6.41 22.18
N LYS A 168 -0.79 7.44 21.93
CA LYS A 168 -0.63 8.74 22.61
C LYS A 168 -0.82 8.60 24.13
N VAL A 169 -1.82 7.82 24.55
CA VAL A 169 -2.06 7.52 25.97
C VAL A 169 -0.90 6.71 26.57
N LEU A 170 -0.41 5.70 25.86
CA LEU A 170 0.73 4.90 26.33
C LEU A 170 1.99 5.76 26.53
N TRP A 171 2.28 6.67 25.59
CA TRP A 171 3.40 7.61 25.71
C TRP A 171 3.21 8.58 26.88
N ALA A 172 2.00 9.08 27.10
CA ALA A 172 1.70 9.94 28.25
C ALA A 172 1.94 9.21 29.58
N VAL A 173 1.49 7.94 29.69
CA VAL A 173 1.72 7.11 30.88
C VAL A 173 3.21 6.84 31.07
N ALA A 174 3.94 6.49 30.01
CA ALA A 174 5.38 6.25 30.08
C ALA A 174 6.14 7.49 30.57
N VAL A 175 5.79 8.69 30.09
CA VAL A 175 6.37 9.94 30.55
C VAL A 175 6.08 10.16 32.03
N VAL A 176 4.83 10.00 32.48
CA VAL A 176 4.45 10.18 33.89
C VAL A 176 5.20 9.20 34.80
N LEU A 177 5.37 7.95 34.39
CA LEU A 177 6.11 6.94 35.16
C LEU A 177 7.63 7.15 35.14
N ALA A 178 8.16 7.81 34.11
CA ALA A 178 9.59 8.13 34.01
C ALA A 178 9.99 9.35 34.85
N ILE A 179 9.06 10.24 35.22
CA ILE A 179 9.36 11.46 36.00
C ILE A 179 10.00 11.12 37.36
N PRO A 180 9.44 10.25 38.22
CA PRO A 180 10.02 9.96 39.54
C PRO A 180 11.47 9.47 39.52
N PRO A 181 11.86 8.46 38.70
CA PRO A 181 13.26 8.01 38.67
C PRO A 181 14.19 9.08 38.09
N VAL A 182 13.74 9.87 37.10
CA VAL A 182 14.55 10.97 36.54
C VAL A 182 14.79 12.05 37.59
N VAL A 183 13.76 12.46 38.34
CA VAL A 183 13.88 13.44 39.42
C VAL A 183 14.82 12.92 40.52
N TYR A 184 14.70 11.64 40.89
CA TYR A 184 15.59 11.02 41.87
C TYR A 184 17.06 11.01 41.42
N LEU A 185 17.32 10.66 40.16
CA LEU A 185 18.68 10.69 39.60
C LEU A 185 19.25 12.11 39.54
N LEU A 186 18.44 13.10 39.17
CA LEU A 186 18.84 14.51 39.18
C LEU A 186 19.15 15.00 40.60
N TYR A 187 18.36 14.57 41.59
CA TYR A 187 18.61 14.88 42.99
C TYR A 187 19.94 14.29 43.47
N GLN A 188 20.20 13.01 43.22
CA GLN A 188 21.48 12.37 43.57
C GLN A 188 22.67 13.04 42.87
N TRP A 189 22.50 13.45 41.62
CA TRP A 189 23.56 14.10 40.87
C TRP A 189 23.89 15.50 41.40
N HIS A 190 22.87 16.25 41.82
CA HIS A 190 23.06 17.54 42.48
C HIS A 190 23.79 17.39 43.82
N ASP A 191 23.40 16.41 44.64
CA ASP A 191 24.01 16.15 45.95
C ASP A 191 25.50 15.78 45.83
N ARG A 192 25.85 14.88 44.90
CA ARG A 192 27.25 14.52 44.62
C ARG A 192 28.11 15.71 44.15
N ARG A 193 27.52 16.70 43.49
CA ARG A 193 28.22 17.91 43.04
C ARG A 193 28.47 18.93 44.16
N HIS A 194 27.64 18.94 45.20
CA HIS A 194 27.87 19.77 46.39
C HIS A 194 28.97 19.19 47.27
N VAL A 195 29.02 17.86 47.41
CA VAL A 195 30.09 17.17 48.15
C VAL A 195 31.46 17.34 47.48
N ALA A 196 31.54 17.37 46.14
CA ALA A 196 32.80 17.55 45.41
C ALA A 196 33.36 18.99 45.42
N LYS A 197 32.64 19.97 46.01
CA LYS A 197 33.06 21.38 46.10
C LYS A 197 33.54 21.80 47.49
N GLN A 198 33.51 20.91 48.48
CA GLN A 198 34.10 21.09 49.81
C GLN A 198 35.49 20.43 49.85
#